data_AF-A0A934F5C5-F1
#
_entry.id   AF-A0A934F5C5-F1
#
_cell.length_a   1.000
_cell.length_b   1.000
_cell.length_c   1.000
_cell.angle_alpha   90.00
_cell.angle_beta   90.00
_cell.angle_gamma   90.00
#
_symmetry.space_group_name_H-M   'P 1'
#
loop_
_entity.id
_entity.type
_entity.pdbx_description
1 polymer ?
#
loop_
_entity_poly.entity_id
_entity_poly.type
_entity_poly.pdbx_seq_one_letter_code
_entity_poly.pdbx_strand_id
1 'polypeptide(L)'
;MPSSSLEARPPAAETSEPEWVARWVESARAGSLGGPLAPVDGPAEPRVRERVARAAAAILANEDPAAAHRLAESLPPGAPRAAVWEVMVRQQVDRDAPKAVEWALGLADAGDGATVRRVVAEESVARSGGAAVRNLARLSPGPARDEVLGYAVAAWARRDPGAARAWIEEVPEGEGRRRWAAAAGFEVAQREPVRALDFVELLPPGRDRWLLLTAIAQTWIAVDASAAFAWCRGLPPGEAREAAVAGLDAGLGIAVARRMVAPPEARGAGRGAGGGGGILEPVTGGLAGAFAAWLEGQPAGLDREAALLAFIRQRSSADALAVAQWIELLPGVSLREQARDAYWQTLVAVSPDEAARWLAGLPRAGRSDLQVERTAREWARRDPGAAAAWLRDQAWTEERIDGVIGREGRR
;
A
#
# COMPACT_ATOMS: atom_id res chain seq x y z
N MET A 1 44.82 -25.49 44.05
CA MET A 1 44.22 -25.50 42.71
C MET A 1 43.03 -24.56 42.73
N PRO A 2 43.18 -23.27 42.35
CA PRO A 2 42.06 -22.35 42.29
C PRO A 2 41.30 -22.52 40.96
N SER A 3 40.01 -22.26 41.05
CA SER A 3 39.02 -22.31 39.98
C SER A 3 39.33 -21.30 38.87
N SER A 4 39.43 -21.77 37.63
CA SER A 4 39.40 -20.89 36.46
C SER A 4 37.94 -20.64 36.07
N SER A 5 37.43 -19.48 36.49
CA SER A 5 36.19 -18.91 35.97
C SER A 5 36.30 -18.72 34.47
N LEU A 6 35.40 -19.36 33.71
CA LEU A 6 35.13 -19.03 32.32
C LEU A 6 34.57 -17.61 32.27
N GLU A 7 35.43 -16.62 32.03
CA GLU A 7 34.99 -15.29 31.60
C GLU A 7 34.28 -15.44 30.25
N ALA A 8 32.96 -15.29 30.29
CA ALA A 8 32.17 -15.08 29.09
C ALA A 8 32.69 -13.80 28.42
N ARG A 9 33.34 -13.96 27.27
CA ARG A 9 33.75 -12.87 26.39
C ARG A 9 32.50 -12.00 26.10
N PRO A 10 32.51 -10.68 26.35
CA PRO A 10 31.35 -9.85 26.07
C PRO A 10 31.00 -9.95 24.57
N PRO A 11 29.71 -9.87 24.19
CA PRO A 11 29.34 -9.80 22.78
C PRO A 11 30.10 -8.64 22.14
N ALA A 12 30.65 -8.85 20.94
CA ALA A 12 31.35 -7.80 20.20
C ALA A 12 30.47 -6.54 20.19
N ALA A 13 31.02 -5.40 20.61
CA ALA A 13 30.28 -4.14 20.67
C ALA A 13 29.66 -3.89 19.28
N GLU A 14 28.33 -3.83 19.23
CA GLU A 14 27.62 -3.46 18.01
C GLU A 14 28.11 -2.07 17.60
N THR A 15 28.74 -1.99 16.42
CA THR A 15 29.25 -0.72 15.87
C THR A 15 28.09 0.29 15.80
N SER A 16 28.29 1.45 16.43
CA SER A 16 27.26 2.48 16.57
C SER A 16 26.95 3.18 15.23
N GLU A 17 25.77 3.80 15.10
CA GLU A 17 25.41 4.55 13.87
C GLU A 17 26.44 5.62 13.48
N PRO A 18 26.99 6.45 14.39
CA PRO A 18 28.00 7.44 14.05
C PRO A 18 29.31 6.84 13.50
N GLU A 19 29.73 5.69 14.05
CA GLU A 19 30.91 4.97 13.56
C GLU A 19 30.68 4.42 12.15
N TRP A 20 29.48 3.89 11.88
CA TRP A 20 29.11 3.48 10.52
C TRP A 20 29.10 4.64 9.54
N VAL A 21 28.54 5.78 9.93
CA VAL A 21 28.54 6.99 9.10
C VAL A 21 29.98 7.40 8.76
N ALA A 22 30.87 7.48 9.76
CA ALA A 22 32.27 7.84 9.54
C ALA A 22 32.97 6.88 8.57
N ARG A 23 32.77 5.57 8.73
CA ARG A 23 33.36 4.54 7.86
C ARG A 23 32.87 4.65 6.42
N TRP A 24 31.57 4.89 6.22
CA TRP A 24 30.99 5.04 4.88
C TRP A 24 31.46 6.32 4.20
N VAL A 25 31.55 7.43 4.94
CA VAL A 25 32.09 8.71 4.45
C VAL A 25 33.55 8.54 4.01
N GLU A 26 34.39 7.93 4.84
CA GLU A 26 35.80 7.68 4.53
C GLU A 26 35.96 6.78 3.30
N SER A 27 35.23 5.66 3.26
CA SER A 27 35.29 4.71 2.15
C SER A 27 34.80 5.33 0.84
N ALA A 28 33.76 6.19 0.89
CA ALA A 28 33.25 6.91 -0.28
C ALA A 28 34.28 7.92 -0.83
N ARG A 29 34.97 8.64 0.05
CA ARG A 29 36.05 9.57 -0.31
C ARG A 29 37.23 8.83 -0.91
N ALA A 30 37.62 7.71 -0.31
CA ALA A 30 38.72 6.88 -0.77
C ALA A 30 38.41 6.13 -2.08
N GLY A 31 37.14 6.03 -2.49
CA GLY A 31 36.72 5.23 -3.64
C GLY A 31 36.87 3.73 -3.41
N SER A 32 36.90 3.29 -2.15
CA SER A 32 37.07 1.89 -1.75
C SER A 32 35.74 1.14 -1.59
N LEU A 33 34.63 1.72 -2.02
CA LEU A 33 33.31 1.09 -1.99
C LEU A 33 33.22 0.03 -3.11
N GLY A 34 32.65 -1.13 -2.79
CA GLY A 34 32.29 -2.12 -3.81
C GLY A 34 31.10 -1.67 -4.65
N GLY A 35 30.80 -2.40 -5.73
CA GLY A 35 29.62 -2.15 -6.56
C GLY A 35 28.33 -2.72 -5.95
N PRO A 36 27.16 -2.55 -6.60
CA PRO A 36 25.86 -3.03 -6.10
C PRO A 36 25.81 -4.53 -5.78
N LEU A 37 26.66 -5.33 -6.44
CA LEU A 37 26.77 -6.79 -6.27
C LEU A 37 27.70 -7.19 -5.12
N ALA A 38 28.45 -6.24 -4.57
CA ALA A 38 29.31 -6.38 -3.39
C ALA A 38 29.18 -5.11 -2.54
N PRO A 39 28.00 -4.87 -1.95
CA PRO A 39 27.69 -3.61 -1.30
C PRO A 39 28.57 -3.39 -0.07
N VAL A 40 28.74 -2.13 0.29
CA VAL A 40 29.52 -1.69 1.45
C VAL A 40 28.99 -2.38 2.72
N ASP A 41 29.91 -2.92 3.53
CA ASP A 41 29.59 -3.46 4.85
C ASP A 41 28.85 -2.41 5.68
N GLY A 42 27.79 -2.81 6.37
CA GLY A 42 26.97 -1.88 7.12
C GLY A 42 25.92 -2.56 7.98
N PRO A 43 25.06 -1.76 8.64
CA PRO A 43 24.06 -2.25 9.56
C PRO A 43 23.19 -3.35 8.94
N ALA A 44 22.89 -4.39 9.72
CA ALA A 44 22.03 -5.50 9.29
C ALA A 44 20.56 -5.06 9.16
N GLU A 45 20.10 -4.17 10.05
CA GLU A 45 18.73 -3.68 10.02
C GLU A 45 18.53 -2.66 8.89
N PRO A 46 17.54 -2.87 7.98
CA PRO A 46 17.33 -1.98 6.83
C PRO A 46 17.08 -0.52 7.20
N ARG A 47 16.33 -0.28 8.30
CA ARG A 47 16.01 1.08 8.77
C ARG A 47 17.24 1.81 9.29
N VAL A 48 18.12 1.10 10.00
CA VAL A 48 19.40 1.65 10.47
C VAL A 48 20.30 1.97 9.29
N ARG A 49 20.37 1.06 8.31
CA ARG A 49 21.15 1.26 7.09
C ARG A 49 20.68 2.48 6.29
N GLU A 50 19.37 2.71 6.19
CA GLU A 50 18.82 3.91 5.55
C GLU A 50 19.23 5.20 6.29
N ARG A 51 19.14 5.23 7.62
CA ARG A 51 19.58 6.38 8.43
C ARG A 51 21.06 6.68 8.25
N VAL A 52 21.91 5.65 8.29
CA VAL A 52 23.36 5.78 8.05
C VAL A 52 23.63 6.31 6.65
N ALA A 53 22.96 5.78 5.62
CA ALA A 53 23.09 6.25 4.24
C ALA A 53 22.77 7.75 4.12
N ARG A 54 21.64 8.17 4.71
CA ARG A 54 21.19 9.57 4.71
C ARG A 54 22.19 10.49 5.43
N ALA A 55 22.70 10.09 6.59
CA ALA A 55 23.65 10.88 7.37
C ALA A 55 25.01 11.00 6.65
N ALA A 56 25.53 9.90 6.09
CA ALA A 56 26.76 9.92 5.29
C ALA A 56 26.59 10.79 4.04
N ALA A 57 25.46 10.68 3.34
CA ALA A 57 25.15 11.52 2.19
C ALA A 57 25.09 13.01 2.55
N ALA A 58 24.56 13.37 3.73
CA ALA A 58 24.47 14.77 4.17
C ALA A 58 25.85 15.40 4.39
N ILE A 59 26.81 14.62 4.90
CA ILE A 59 28.20 15.06 5.05
C ILE A 59 28.86 15.17 3.66
N LEU A 60 28.72 14.13 2.84
CA LEU A 60 29.40 14.05 1.54
C LEU A 60 28.86 15.05 0.53
N ALA A 61 27.54 15.23 0.41
CA ALA A 61 26.96 16.09 -0.61
C ALA A 61 27.42 17.56 -0.48
N ASN A 62 27.82 18.00 0.72
CA ASN A 62 28.34 19.34 0.98
C ASN A 62 29.82 19.51 0.66
N GLU A 63 30.63 18.49 0.96
CA GLU A 63 32.08 18.58 0.87
C GLU A 63 32.64 17.92 -0.41
N ASP A 64 32.05 16.80 -0.81
CA ASP A 64 32.43 15.99 -1.97
C ASP A 64 31.19 15.31 -2.60
N PRO A 65 30.45 16.02 -3.47
CA PRO A 65 29.30 15.45 -4.19
C PRO A 65 29.63 14.21 -5.02
N ALA A 66 30.88 14.06 -5.47
CA ALA A 66 31.30 12.89 -6.24
C ALA A 66 31.42 11.65 -5.33
N ALA A 67 31.88 11.81 -4.08
CA ALA A 67 31.81 10.74 -3.08
C ALA A 67 30.37 10.37 -2.72
N ALA A 68 29.46 11.33 -2.60
CA ALA A 68 28.04 11.05 -2.38
C ALA A 68 27.44 10.22 -3.52
N HIS A 69 27.79 10.55 -4.77
CA HIS A 69 27.40 9.77 -5.95
C HIS A 69 27.92 8.33 -5.90
N ARG A 70 29.23 8.15 -5.61
CA ARG A 70 29.84 6.81 -5.46
C ARG A 70 29.16 5.99 -4.36
N LEU A 71 28.79 6.64 -3.26
CA LEU A 71 28.04 5.99 -2.18
C LEU A 71 26.69 5.48 -2.69
N ALA A 72 25.93 6.30 -3.43
CA ALA A 72 24.67 5.85 -4.02
C ALA A 72 24.87 4.67 -5.00
N GLU A 73 25.88 4.74 -5.87
CA GLU A 73 26.17 3.67 -6.83
C GLU A 73 26.57 2.35 -6.17
N SER A 74 27.23 2.40 -5.01
CA SER A 74 27.64 1.21 -4.24
C SER A 74 26.47 0.48 -3.56
N LEU A 75 25.36 1.18 -3.31
CA LEU A 75 24.21 0.64 -2.59
C LEU A 75 23.29 -0.13 -3.55
N PRO A 76 22.69 -1.26 -3.11
CA PRO A 76 21.67 -1.94 -3.90
C PRO A 76 20.42 -1.04 -4.09
N PRO A 77 19.62 -1.26 -5.15
CA PRO A 77 18.34 -0.59 -5.30
C PRO A 77 17.46 -0.77 -4.06
N GLY A 78 16.93 0.33 -3.53
CA GLY A 78 16.12 0.31 -2.31
C GLY A 78 16.20 1.61 -1.51
N ALA A 79 15.60 1.61 -0.32
CA ALA A 79 15.47 2.80 0.52
C ALA A 79 16.82 3.48 0.86
N PRO A 80 17.91 2.76 1.20
CA PRO A 80 19.18 3.42 1.49
C PRO A 80 19.76 4.20 0.30
N ARG A 81 19.73 3.62 -0.90
CA ARG A 81 20.20 4.28 -2.14
C ARG A 81 19.34 5.50 -2.47
N ALA A 82 18.02 5.36 -2.37
CA ALA A 82 17.08 6.48 -2.57
C ALA A 82 17.34 7.63 -1.60
N ALA A 83 17.62 7.34 -0.32
CA ALA A 83 17.93 8.35 0.67
C ALA A 83 19.20 9.16 0.35
N VAL A 84 20.22 8.54 -0.26
CA VAL A 84 21.41 9.27 -0.72
C VAL A 84 21.05 10.23 -1.84
N TRP A 85 20.30 9.76 -2.86
CA TRP A 85 19.85 10.63 -3.95
C TRP A 85 18.99 11.78 -3.47
N GLU A 86 18.11 11.54 -2.50
CA GLU A 86 17.26 12.57 -1.93
C GLU A 86 18.07 13.71 -1.29
N VAL A 87 19.10 13.37 -0.53
CA VAL A 87 19.98 14.35 0.11
C VAL A 87 20.78 15.14 -0.93
N MET A 88 21.35 14.45 -1.92
CA MET A 88 22.12 15.10 -2.99
C MET A 88 21.25 16.07 -3.80
N VAL A 89 20.07 15.62 -4.23
CA VAL A 89 19.12 16.43 -4.99
C VAL A 89 18.72 17.67 -4.20
N ARG A 90 18.36 17.49 -2.91
CA ARG A 90 17.96 18.61 -2.04
C ARG A 90 19.01 19.68 -1.99
N GLN A 91 20.25 19.28 -1.73
CA GLN A 91 21.36 20.22 -1.69
C GLN A 91 21.61 20.91 -3.04
N GLN A 92 21.51 20.18 -4.15
CA GLN A 92 21.71 20.77 -5.46
C GLN A 92 20.59 21.75 -5.82
N VAL A 93 19.34 21.45 -5.45
CA VAL A 93 18.20 22.35 -5.64
C VAL A 93 18.33 23.61 -4.77
N ASP A 94 18.81 23.47 -3.52
CA ASP A 94 19.11 24.61 -2.63
C ASP A 94 20.17 25.56 -3.22
N ARG A 95 21.17 24.98 -3.89
CA ARG A 95 22.26 25.74 -4.49
C ARG A 95 21.89 26.34 -5.84
N ASP A 96 21.30 25.55 -6.73
CA ASP A 96 21.01 25.90 -8.13
C ASP A 96 19.96 24.93 -8.70
N ALA A 97 18.69 25.26 -8.51
CA ALA A 97 17.56 24.44 -8.99
C ALA A 97 17.57 24.23 -10.52
N PRO A 98 17.83 25.23 -11.39
CA PRO A 98 17.98 25.01 -12.82
C PRO A 98 19.03 23.94 -13.17
N LYS A 99 20.20 23.99 -12.53
CA LYS A 99 21.26 23.00 -12.76
C LYS A 99 20.92 21.61 -12.23
N ALA A 100 20.18 21.52 -11.12
CA ALA A 100 19.67 20.25 -10.60
C ALA A 100 18.69 19.60 -11.59
N VAL A 101 17.80 20.40 -12.18
CA VAL A 101 16.85 19.96 -13.22
C VAL A 101 17.60 19.51 -14.46
N GLU A 102 18.54 20.31 -14.98
CA GLU A 102 19.35 19.95 -16.15
C GLU A 102 20.07 18.62 -15.96
N TRP A 103 20.68 18.43 -14.78
CA TRP A 103 21.31 17.16 -14.41
C TRP A 103 20.32 16.00 -14.46
N ALA A 104 19.15 16.13 -13.84
CA ALA A 104 18.13 15.08 -13.82
C ALA A 104 17.58 14.74 -15.21
N LEU A 105 17.47 15.73 -16.10
CA LEU A 105 17.04 15.52 -17.48
C LEU A 105 18.09 14.78 -18.33
N GLY A 106 19.37 14.89 -17.98
CA GLY A 106 20.47 14.19 -18.66
C GLY A 106 20.67 12.74 -18.23
N LEU A 107 19.97 12.27 -17.19
CA LEU A 107 20.11 10.90 -16.70
C LEU A 107 19.36 9.90 -17.59
N ALA A 108 20.03 8.78 -17.90
CA ALA A 108 19.42 7.67 -18.62
C ALA A 108 18.29 7.02 -17.79
N ASP A 109 17.31 6.42 -18.48
CA ASP A 109 16.19 5.73 -17.84
C ASP A 109 16.59 4.42 -17.17
N ALA A 110 17.67 3.79 -17.64
CA ALA A 110 18.25 2.62 -17.00
C ALA A 110 19.02 3.05 -15.73
N GLY A 111 18.39 2.87 -14.55
CA GLY A 111 19.00 3.16 -13.25
C GLY A 111 18.15 4.09 -12.39
N ASP A 112 18.79 5.02 -11.69
CA ASP A 112 18.12 5.92 -10.74
C ASP A 112 17.53 7.20 -11.37
N GLY A 113 17.58 7.33 -12.70
CA GLY A 113 17.15 8.54 -13.41
C GLY A 113 15.72 8.98 -13.06
N ALA A 114 14.76 8.05 -13.06
CA ALA A 114 13.38 8.33 -12.68
C ALA A 114 13.25 8.79 -11.21
N THR A 115 13.99 8.16 -10.30
CA THR A 115 14.01 8.55 -8.87
C THR A 115 14.54 9.98 -8.72
N VAL A 116 15.66 10.31 -9.36
CA VAL A 116 16.26 11.65 -9.29
C VAL A 116 15.31 12.69 -9.89
N ARG A 117 14.70 12.41 -11.06
CA ARG A 117 13.72 13.30 -11.70
C ARG A 117 12.52 13.58 -10.80
N ARG A 118 11.97 12.56 -10.14
CA ARG A 118 10.89 12.71 -9.16
C ARG A 118 11.29 13.60 -7.99
N VAL A 119 12.42 13.33 -7.36
CA VAL A 119 12.85 14.10 -6.19
C VAL A 119 13.16 15.54 -6.57
N VAL A 120 13.83 15.78 -7.71
CA VAL A 120 14.13 17.15 -8.17
C VAL A 120 12.84 17.93 -8.39
N ALA A 121 11.82 17.31 -8.99
CA ALA A 121 10.52 17.95 -9.19
C ALA A 121 9.84 18.32 -7.85
N GLU A 122 9.75 17.36 -6.92
CA GLU A 122 9.14 17.56 -5.61
C GLU A 122 9.84 18.65 -4.79
N GLU A 123 11.17 18.62 -4.76
CA GLU A 123 12.01 19.53 -3.99
C GLU A 123 12.02 20.94 -4.59
N SER A 124 11.95 21.05 -5.92
CA SER A 124 11.76 22.34 -6.61
C SER A 124 10.41 22.98 -6.27
N VAL A 125 9.35 22.19 -6.25
CA VAL A 125 8.00 22.65 -5.87
C VAL A 125 7.91 22.98 -4.38
N ALA A 126 8.60 22.24 -3.51
CA ALA A 126 8.64 22.54 -2.09
C ALA A 126 9.16 23.97 -1.80
N ARG A 127 10.19 24.41 -2.54
CA ARG A 127 10.78 25.76 -2.44
C ARG A 127 9.97 26.84 -3.16
N SER A 128 9.56 26.57 -4.39
CA SER A 128 9.09 27.61 -5.30
C SER A 128 7.62 27.47 -5.72
N GLY A 129 6.92 26.45 -5.21
CA GLY A 129 5.52 26.16 -5.54
C GLY A 129 5.26 26.12 -7.05
N GLY A 130 4.17 26.76 -7.48
CA GLY A 130 3.82 26.85 -8.90
C GLY A 130 4.83 27.58 -9.78
N ALA A 131 5.75 28.38 -9.23
CA ALA A 131 6.81 28.99 -10.04
C ALA A 131 7.77 27.92 -10.60
N ALA A 132 8.04 26.84 -9.85
CA ALA A 132 8.83 25.71 -10.34
C ALA A 132 8.15 25.03 -11.54
N VAL A 133 6.84 24.76 -11.44
CA VAL A 133 6.05 24.15 -12.53
C VAL A 133 6.08 25.01 -13.79
N ARG A 134 5.88 26.33 -13.65
CA ARG A 134 5.97 27.28 -14.79
C ARG A 134 7.36 27.35 -15.41
N ASN A 135 8.42 27.24 -14.61
CA ASN A 135 9.80 27.17 -15.11
C ASN A 135 10.03 25.88 -15.90
N LEU A 136 9.65 24.73 -15.35
CA LEU A 136 9.78 23.42 -15.99
C LEU A 136 9.00 23.32 -17.30
N ALA A 137 7.81 23.93 -17.35
CA ALA A 137 6.98 23.97 -18.56
C ALA A 137 7.63 24.72 -19.73
N ARG A 138 8.56 25.66 -19.47
CA ARG A 138 9.30 26.41 -20.49
C ARG A 138 10.51 25.66 -21.06
N LEU A 139 10.91 24.55 -20.45
CA LEU A 139 12.00 23.72 -20.96
C LEU A 139 11.59 23.05 -22.28
N SER A 140 12.59 22.72 -23.10
CA SER A 140 12.40 22.02 -24.38
C SER A 140 11.55 20.76 -24.18
N PRO A 141 10.47 20.57 -24.97
CA PRO A 141 9.64 19.37 -24.88
C PRO A 141 10.45 18.09 -25.09
N GLY A 142 10.16 17.07 -24.28
CA GLY A 142 10.77 15.76 -24.38
C GLY A 142 10.32 14.84 -23.24
N PRO A 143 10.54 13.52 -23.34
CA PRO A 143 10.05 12.54 -22.36
C PRO A 143 10.50 12.83 -20.92
N ALA A 144 11.80 13.10 -20.70
CA ALA A 144 12.33 13.40 -19.38
C ALA A 144 11.76 14.71 -18.80
N ARG A 145 11.55 15.73 -19.65
CA ARG A 145 10.92 17.00 -19.25
C ARG A 145 9.51 16.75 -18.79
N ASP A 146 8.74 16.05 -19.60
CA ASP A 146 7.35 15.74 -19.33
C ASP A 146 7.24 14.94 -18.02
N GLU A 147 8.08 13.93 -17.81
CA GLU A 147 8.10 13.17 -16.56
C GLU A 147 8.34 14.06 -15.32
N VAL A 148 9.39 14.91 -15.33
CA VAL A 148 9.67 15.88 -14.25
C VAL A 148 8.49 16.82 -14.03
N LEU A 149 7.89 17.32 -15.11
CA LEU A 149 6.74 18.23 -15.04
C LEU A 149 5.52 17.54 -14.43
N GLY A 150 5.26 16.28 -14.76
CA GLY A 150 4.20 15.47 -14.16
C GLY A 150 4.36 15.30 -12.66
N TYR A 151 5.57 14.97 -12.20
CA TYR A 151 5.88 14.92 -10.77
C TYR A 151 5.72 16.28 -10.09
N ALA A 152 6.15 17.36 -10.75
CA ALA A 152 6.04 18.71 -10.19
C ALA A 152 4.57 19.15 -10.07
N VAL A 153 3.75 18.87 -11.08
CA VAL A 153 2.32 19.17 -11.05
C VAL A 153 1.61 18.37 -9.96
N ALA A 154 1.89 17.08 -9.81
CA ALA A 154 1.36 16.26 -8.73
C ALA A 154 1.77 16.84 -7.36
N ALA A 155 3.06 17.11 -7.14
CA ALA A 155 3.57 17.68 -5.91
C ALA A 155 2.95 19.05 -5.59
N TRP A 156 2.68 19.86 -6.61
CA TRP A 156 2.02 21.15 -6.44
C TRP A 156 0.54 20.97 -6.08
N ALA A 157 -0.17 20.09 -6.78
CA ALA A 157 -1.57 19.78 -6.52
C ALA A 157 -1.78 19.20 -5.11
N ARG A 158 -0.85 18.40 -4.59
CA ARG A 158 -0.87 17.96 -3.19
C ARG A 158 -0.93 19.11 -2.18
N ARG A 159 -0.26 20.23 -2.47
CA ARG A 159 -0.15 21.39 -1.58
C ARG A 159 -1.26 22.40 -1.82
N ASP A 160 -1.60 22.62 -3.09
CA ASP A 160 -2.58 23.61 -3.53
C ASP A 160 -3.30 23.08 -4.79
N PRO A 161 -4.35 22.25 -4.62
CA PRO A 161 -5.11 21.68 -5.73
C PRO A 161 -5.73 22.75 -6.63
N GLY A 162 -6.20 23.86 -6.04
CA GLY A 162 -6.87 24.94 -6.76
C GLY A 162 -5.91 25.68 -7.69
N ALA A 163 -4.74 26.06 -7.19
CA ALA A 163 -3.74 26.74 -8.02
C ALA A 163 -3.15 25.82 -9.11
N ALA A 164 -2.97 24.53 -8.81
CA ALA A 164 -2.54 23.57 -9.82
C ALA A 164 -3.60 23.38 -10.92
N ARG A 165 -4.89 23.26 -10.56
CA ARG A 165 -6.01 23.21 -11.51
C ARG A 165 -6.02 24.45 -12.40
N ALA A 166 -5.96 25.65 -11.81
CA ALA A 166 -5.98 26.90 -12.56
C ALA A 166 -4.83 26.96 -13.60
N TRP A 167 -3.63 26.52 -13.23
CA TRP A 167 -2.52 26.46 -14.18
C TRP A 167 -2.75 25.41 -15.28
N ILE A 168 -3.31 24.25 -14.98
CA ILE A 168 -3.64 23.24 -16.01
C ILE A 168 -4.68 23.79 -16.99
N GLU A 169 -5.64 24.59 -16.53
CA GLU A 169 -6.63 25.25 -17.38
C GLU A 169 -6.02 26.27 -18.36
N GLU A 170 -4.88 26.90 -17.99
CA GLU A 170 -4.10 27.78 -18.86
C GLU A 170 -3.29 27.00 -19.93
N VAL A 171 -3.00 25.72 -19.70
CA VAL A 171 -2.26 24.89 -20.66
C VAL A 171 -3.17 24.62 -21.88
N PRO A 172 -2.69 24.81 -23.12
CA PRO A 172 -3.46 24.48 -24.31
C PRO A 172 -3.97 23.04 -24.31
N GLU A 173 -5.19 22.84 -24.80
CA GLU A 173 -5.80 21.53 -24.96
C GLU A 173 -4.87 20.58 -25.75
N GLY A 174 -4.66 19.38 -25.23
CA GLY A 174 -3.70 18.44 -25.79
C GLY A 174 -3.32 17.33 -24.83
N GLU A 175 -2.40 16.46 -25.27
CA GLU A 175 -1.94 15.33 -24.46
C GLU A 175 -1.28 15.76 -23.15
N GLY A 176 -0.47 16.82 -23.19
CA GLY A 176 0.18 17.37 -21.99
C GLY A 176 -0.82 17.81 -20.92
N ARG A 177 -1.86 18.57 -21.30
CA ARG A 177 -2.92 19.02 -20.38
C ARG A 177 -3.62 17.83 -19.73
N ARG A 178 -4.02 16.83 -20.52
CA ARG A 178 -4.67 15.61 -20.00
C ARG A 178 -3.77 14.85 -19.02
N ARG A 179 -2.50 14.66 -19.39
CA ARG A 179 -1.51 13.97 -18.55
C ARG A 179 -1.31 14.68 -17.21
N TRP A 180 -1.25 16.01 -17.20
CA TRP A 180 -1.07 16.82 -15.99
C TRP A 180 -2.33 16.89 -15.13
N ALA A 181 -3.52 16.96 -15.75
CA ALA A 181 -4.79 16.81 -15.05
C ALA A 181 -4.90 15.45 -14.34
N ALA A 182 -4.54 14.35 -15.04
CA ALA A 182 -4.54 13.03 -14.44
C ALA A 182 -3.53 12.93 -13.28
N ALA A 183 -2.29 13.38 -13.47
CA ALA A 183 -1.25 13.34 -12.43
C ALA A 183 -1.65 14.12 -11.17
N ALA A 184 -2.18 15.33 -11.33
CA ALA A 184 -2.70 16.13 -10.22
C ALA A 184 -3.90 15.45 -9.54
N GLY A 185 -4.86 14.97 -10.33
CA GLY A 185 -6.06 14.29 -9.84
C GLY A 185 -5.73 13.06 -8.98
N PHE A 186 -4.82 12.19 -9.44
CA PHE A 186 -4.41 11.01 -8.67
C PHE A 186 -3.74 11.37 -7.35
N GLU A 187 -2.87 12.39 -7.34
CA GLU A 187 -2.22 12.83 -6.10
C GLU A 187 -3.23 13.40 -5.11
N VAL A 188 -4.18 14.23 -5.59
CA VAL A 188 -5.23 14.81 -4.75
C VAL A 188 -6.19 13.72 -4.25
N ALA A 189 -6.52 12.72 -5.07
CA ALA A 189 -7.44 11.64 -4.72
C ALA A 189 -6.95 10.78 -3.53
N GLN A 190 -5.65 10.73 -3.28
CA GLN A 190 -5.08 10.01 -2.14
C GLN A 190 -5.42 10.64 -0.78
N ARG A 191 -5.77 11.94 -0.74
CA ARG A 191 -6.02 12.68 0.51
C ARG A 191 -7.39 13.37 0.55
N GLU A 192 -7.79 13.93 -0.58
CA GLU A 192 -9.00 14.75 -0.73
C GLU A 192 -9.83 14.22 -1.90
N PRO A 193 -10.44 13.01 -1.79
CA PRO A 193 -11.11 12.35 -2.90
C PRO A 193 -12.24 13.20 -3.52
N VAL A 194 -12.95 13.99 -2.71
CA VAL A 194 -13.99 14.91 -3.20
C VAL A 194 -13.38 16.03 -4.03
N ARG A 195 -12.27 16.64 -3.59
CA ARG A 195 -11.59 17.69 -4.37
C ARG A 195 -10.99 17.16 -5.66
N ALA A 196 -10.60 15.89 -5.72
CA ALA A 196 -10.07 15.30 -6.94
C ALA A 196 -11.11 15.25 -8.09
N LEU A 197 -12.42 15.37 -7.80
CA LEU A 197 -13.46 15.49 -8.83
C LEU A 197 -13.25 16.72 -9.72
N ASP A 198 -12.66 17.79 -9.20
CA ASP A 198 -12.31 18.99 -9.96
C ASP A 198 -11.37 18.69 -11.15
N PHE A 199 -10.50 17.69 -11.00
CA PHE A 199 -9.58 17.26 -12.06
C PHE A 199 -10.24 16.29 -13.05
N VAL A 200 -11.30 15.58 -12.63
CA VAL A 200 -12.10 14.74 -13.54
C VAL A 200 -12.78 15.60 -14.61
N GLU A 201 -13.16 16.83 -14.28
CA GLU A 201 -13.78 17.78 -15.22
C GLU A 201 -12.82 18.23 -16.33
N LEU A 202 -11.50 18.15 -16.09
CA LEU A 202 -10.46 18.49 -17.06
C LEU A 202 -10.11 17.34 -18.00
N LEU A 203 -10.66 16.15 -17.77
CA LEU A 203 -10.38 14.94 -18.54
C LEU A 203 -11.55 14.61 -19.49
N PRO A 204 -11.29 14.38 -20.79
CA PRO A 204 -12.32 13.86 -21.67
C PRO A 204 -12.71 12.42 -21.25
N PRO A 205 -13.90 11.94 -21.67
CA PRO A 205 -14.25 10.52 -21.57
C PRO A 205 -13.12 9.62 -22.08
N GLY A 206 -12.80 8.54 -21.36
CA GLY A 206 -11.72 7.63 -21.73
C GLY A 206 -10.92 7.10 -20.54
N ARG A 207 -9.81 6.43 -20.85
CA ARG A 207 -9.01 5.70 -19.84
C ARG A 207 -8.61 6.52 -18.61
N ASP A 208 -8.06 7.72 -18.77
CA ASP A 208 -7.55 8.50 -17.63
C ASP A 208 -8.68 8.96 -16.70
N ARG A 209 -9.82 9.37 -17.28
CA ARG A 209 -11.01 9.77 -16.52
C ARG A 209 -11.60 8.60 -15.74
N TRP A 210 -11.70 7.43 -16.38
CA TRP A 210 -12.13 6.20 -15.74
C TRP A 210 -11.24 5.83 -14.55
N LEU A 211 -9.92 5.83 -14.74
CA LEU A 211 -8.98 5.44 -13.71
C LEU A 211 -9.01 6.43 -12.53
N LEU A 212 -9.11 7.74 -12.80
CA LEU A 212 -9.20 8.74 -11.75
C LEU A 212 -10.51 8.59 -10.94
N LEU A 213 -11.66 8.40 -11.60
CA LEU A 213 -12.92 8.16 -10.91
C LEU A 213 -12.91 6.90 -10.05
N THR A 214 -12.24 5.84 -10.53
CA THR A 214 -12.04 4.59 -9.79
C THR A 214 -11.19 4.85 -8.54
N ALA A 215 -10.07 5.58 -8.67
CA ALA A 215 -9.19 5.91 -7.55
C ALA A 215 -9.90 6.80 -6.51
N ILE A 216 -10.67 7.79 -6.96
CA ILE A 216 -11.49 8.65 -6.10
C ILE A 216 -12.45 7.80 -5.28
N ALA A 217 -13.22 6.92 -5.93
CA ALA A 217 -14.19 6.08 -5.26
C ALA A 217 -13.53 5.11 -4.26
N GLN A 218 -12.38 4.54 -4.62
CA GLN A 218 -11.59 3.65 -3.76
C GLN A 218 -11.07 4.34 -2.50
N THR A 219 -10.58 5.56 -2.60
CA THR A 219 -10.16 6.32 -1.40
C THR A 219 -11.36 6.83 -0.63
N TRP A 220 -12.40 7.32 -1.30
CA TRP A 220 -13.57 7.90 -0.64
C TRP A 220 -14.31 6.88 0.22
N ILE A 221 -14.49 5.63 -0.27
CA ILE A 221 -15.13 4.58 0.54
C ILE A 221 -14.34 4.26 1.82
N ALA A 222 -13.02 4.41 1.82
CA ALA A 222 -12.21 4.20 3.01
C ALA A 222 -12.40 5.32 4.05
N VAL A 223 -12.68 6.55 3.60
CA VAL A 223 -12.81 7.75 4.45
C VAL A 223 -14.26 8.01 4.89
N ASP A 224 -15.19 8.05 3.95
CA ASP A 224 -16.62 8.27 4.18
C ASP A 224 -17.43 7.47 3.16
N ALA A 225 -17.76 6.26 3.57
CA ALA A 225 -18.44 5.31 2.72
C ALA A 225 -19.91 5.70 2.43
N SER A 226 -20.58 6.40 3.35
CA SER A 226 -21.96 6.87 3.14
C SER A 226 -22.00 7.90 2.01
N ALA A 227 -21.12 8.91 2.09
CA ALA A 227 -21.00 9.95 1.08
C ALA A 227 -20.55 9.38 -0.28
N ALA A 228 -19.59 8.44 -0.29
CA ALA A 228 -19.14 7.78 -1.51
C ALA A 228 -20.28 7.04 -2.24
N PHE A 229 -21.16 6.35 -1.50
CA PHE A 229 -22.34 5.70 -2.09
C PHE A 229 -23.42 6.67 -2.55
N ALA A 230 -23.66 7.74 -1.79
CA ALA A 230 -24.59 8.78 -2.21
C ALA A 230 -24.14 9.41 -3.53
N TRP A 231 -22.85 9.75 -3.65
CA TRP A 231 -22.26 10.25 -4.87
C TRP A 231 -22.41 9.26 -6.03
N CYS A 232 -22.01 8.00 -5.84
CA CYS A 232 -22.11 6.98 -6.89
C CYS A 232 -23.55 6.74 -7.37
N ARG A 233 -24.54 6.77 -6.46
CA ARG A 233 -25.98 6.65 -6.81
C ARG A 233 -26.52 7.88 -7.53
N GLY A 234 -25.95 9.05 -7.26
CA GLY A 234 -26.29 10.31 -7.92
C GLY A 234 -25.74 10.42 -9.35
N LEU A 235 -24.76 9.61 -9.73
CA LEU A 235 -24.21 9.62 -11.08
C LEU A 235 -25.22 9.05 -12.10
N PRO A 236 -25.36 9.69 -13.28
CA PRO A 236 -26.18 9.14 -14.35
C PRO A 236 -25.60 7.81 -14.85
N PRO A 237 -26.42 6.92 -15.45
CA PRO A 237 -25.91 5.71 -16.11
C PRO A 237 -24.84 6.07 -17.15
N GLY A 238 -23.70 5.36 -17.12
CA GLY A 238 -22.59 5.56 -18.05
C GLY A 238 -21.21 5.36 -17.40
N GLU A 239 -20.17 5.76 -18.14
CA GLU A 239 -18.75 5.57 -17.77
C GLU A 239 -18.44 5.99 -16.34
N ALA A 240 -18.91 7.17 -15.92
CA ALA A 240 -18.58 7.70 -14.60
C ALA A 240 -19.16 6.86 -13.46
N ARG A 241 -20.41 6.41 -13.60
CA ARG A 241 -21.06 5.53 -12.62
C ARG A 241 -20.41 4.16 -12.58
N GLU A 242 -20.05 3.62 -13.73
CA GLU A 242 -19.36 2.33 -13.81
C GLU A 242 -17.96 2.37 -13.17
N ALA A 243 -17.18 3.43 -13.41
CA ALA A 243 -15.88 3.66 -12.78
C ALA A 243 -16.00 3.83 -11.27
N ALA A 244 -16.99 4.62 -10.82
CA ALA A 244 -17.29 4.79 -9.41
C ALA A 244 -17.60 3.45 -8.74
N VAL A 245 -18.52 2.65 -9.31
CA VAL A 245 -18.84 1.30 -8.79
C VAL A 245 -17.60 0.43 -8.73
N ALA A 246 -16.77 0.41 -9.77
CA ALA A 246 -15.54 -0.37 -9.79
C ALA A 246 -14.57 0.03 -8.65
N GLY A 247 -14.44 1.33 -8.38
CA GLY A 247 -13.59 1.83 -7.29
C GLY A 247 -14.16 1.54 -5.89
N LEU A 248 -15.48 1.63 -5.71
CA LEU A 248 -16.13 1.20 -4.46
C LEU A 248 -15.90 -0.30 -4.22
N ASP A 249 -16.09 -1.13 -5.26
CA ASP A 249 -15.83 -2.57 -5.19
C ASP A 249 -14.36 -2.85 -4.83
N ALA A 250 -13.40 -2.10 -5.40
CA ALA A 250 -11.98 -2.20 -5.06
C ALA A 250 -11.66 -1.79 -3.61
N GLY A 251 -12.20 -0.66 -3.14
CA GLY A 251 -11.98 -0.19 -1.77
C GLY A 251 -12.63 -1.08 -0.70
N LEU A 252 -13.69 -1.81 -1.06
CA LEU A 252 -14.29 -2.84 -0.19
C LEU A 252 -13.61 -4.20 -0.30
N GLY A 253 -12.67 -4.40 -1.23
CA GLY A 253 -12.03 -5.71 -1.47
C GLY A 253 -12.89 -6.72 -2.24
N ILE A 254 -14.00 -6.26 -2.82
CA ILE A 254 -14.97 -7.10 -3.55
C ILE A 254 -14.63 -7.17 -5.04
N ALA A 255 -13.58 -6.49 -5.50
CA ALA A 255 -13.12 -6.49 -6.89
C ALA A 255 -12.87 -7.89 -7.49
N VAL A 256 -12.75 -8.93 -6.67
CA VAL A 256 -12.62 -10.33 -7.11
C VAL A 256 -13.98 -10.94 -7.53
N ALA A 257 -15.11 -10.45 -7.03
CA ALA A 257 -16.44 -11.00 -7.31
C ALA A 257 -17.06 -10.48 -8.63
N ARG A 258 -16.62 -9.33 -9.11
CA ARG A 258 -16.94 -8.85 -10.47
C ARG A 258 -15.67 -8.91 -11.31
N ARG A 259 -15.72 -9.72 -12.37
CA ARG A 259 -14.78 -9.66 -13.50
C ARG A 259 -14.61 -8.18 -13.85
N MET A 260 -13.45 -7.59 -13.48
CA MET A 260 -13.23 -6.15 -13.50
C MET A 260 -13.86 -5.53 -14.75
N VAL A 261 -14.77 -4.58 -14.56
CA VAL A 261 -15.29 -3.79 -15.67
C VAL A 261 -14.09 -3.04 -16.23
N ALA A 262 -13.57 -3.53 -17.36
CA ALA A 262 -12.42 -2.95 -18.00
C ALA A 262 -12.77 -1.51 -18.45
N PRO A 263 -11.79 -0.59 -18.48
CA PRO A 263 -12.00 0.73 -19.06
C PRO A 263 -12.59 0.57 -20.47
N PRO A 264 -13.40 1.54 -20.95
CA PRO A 264 -14.17 1.40 -22.19
C PRO A 264 -13.36 0.88 -23.39
N GLU A 265 -12.10 1.31 -23.51
CA GLU A 265 -11.15 0.94 -24.56
C GLU A 265 -10.61 -0.50 -24.45
N ALA A 266 -10.56 -1.07 -23.25
CA ALA A 266 -10.05 -2.42 -22.99
C ALA A 266 -11.12 -3.51 -23.15
N ARG A 267 -12.38 -3.14 -23.43
CA ARG A 267 -13.48 -4.11 -23.65
C ARG A 267 -13.33 -4.93 -24.94
N GLY A 268 -12.34 -4.60 -25.79
CA GLY A 268 -11.99 -5.34 -27.01
C GLY A 268 -10.54 -5.85 -27.10
N ALA A 269 -9.69 -5.60 -26.10
CA ALA A 269 -8.28 -6.00 -26.12
C ALA A 269 -7.98 -7.00 -25.00
N GLY A 270 -7.27 -8.07 -25.35
CA GLY A 270 -6.91 -9.16 -24.44
C GLY A 270 -6.24 -8.71 -23.14
N ARG A 271 -6.51 -9.46 -22.07
CA ARG A 271 -6.10 -9.25 -20.68
C ARG A 271 -4.64 -8.79 -20.52
N GLY A 272 -4.46 -7.59 -19.98
CA GLY A 272 -3.19 -7.06 -19.46
C GLY A 272 -3.43 -6.38 -18.11
N ALA A 273 -2.60 -6.71 -17.13
CA ALA A 273 -2.74 -6.43 -15.71
C ALA A 273 -2.37 -4.99 -15.28
N GLY A 274 -2.75 -4.65 -14.04
CA GLY A 274 -2.26 -3.50 -13.25
C GLY A 274 -3.35 -3.07 -12.26
N GLY A 275 -3.27 -3.27 -10.94
CA GLY A 275 -2.11 -3.30 -10.06
C GLY A 275 -2.08 -1.98 -9.27
N GLY A 276 -2.99 -1.82 -8.32
CA GLY A 276 -3.05 -0.67 -7.41
C GLY A 276 -3.14 -1.17 -5.97
N GLY A 277 -2.00 -1.26 -5.29
CA GLY A 277 -1.93 -1.63 -3.87
C GLY A 277 -2.50 -0.52 -3.01
N GLY A 278 -3.67 -0.74 -2.43
CA GLY A 278 -4.25 0.14 -1.43
C GLY A 278 -3.58 -0.08 -0.08
N ILE A 279 -3.17 1.01 0.56
CA ILE A 279 -2.78 1.05 1.98
C ILE A 279 -4.03 0.70 2.80
N LEU A 280 -3.97 -0.41 3.54
CA LEU A 280 -5.02 -0.84 4.46
C LEU A 280 -4.84 -0.09 5.79
N GLU A 281 -5.54 1.03 5.96
CA GLU A 281 -5.71 1.65 7.29
C GLU A 281 -6.67 0.83 8.17
N PRO A 282 -6.52 0.88 9.52
CA PRO A 282 -7.36 0.14 10.44
C PRO A 282 -8.81 0.65 10.45
N VAL A 283 -9.75 -0.28 10.65
CA VAL A 283 -11.20 -0.09 10.51
C VAL A 283 -11.74 0.88 11.56
N THR A 284 -12.49 1.88 11.11
CA THR A 284 -13.47 2.61 11.94
C THR A 284 -14.88 2.04 11.71
N GLY A 285 -15.79 2.19 12.69
CA GLY A 285 -17.16 1.67 12.62
C GLY A 285 -18.03 2.16 11.45
N GLY A 286 -17.57 3.15 10.67
CA GLY A 286 -18.30 3.66 9.49
C GLY A 286 -18.28 2.70 8.29
N LEU A 287 -17.20 1.96 8.08
CA LEU A 287 -17.04 1.07 6.91
C LEU A 287 -17.92 -0.18 7.01
N ALA A 288 -18.19 -0.61 8.23
CA ALA A 288 -19.07 -1.70 8.63
C ALA A 288 -20.53 -1.51 8.16
N GLY A 289 -21.14 -0.37 8.54
CA GLY A 289 -22.50 -0.04 8.16
C GLY A 289 -22.63 0.19 6.65
N ALA A 290 -21.58 0.71 6.03
CA ALA A 290 -21.55 0.97 4.61
C ALA A 290 -21.50 -0.31 3.75
N PHE A 291 -20.74 -1.32 4.14
CA PHE A 291 -20.75 -2.61 3.44
C PHE A 291 -22.12 -3.31 3.54
N ALA A 292 -22.78 -3.23 4.70
CA ALA A 292 -24.14 -3.76 4.87
C ALA A 292 -25.16 -3.04 3.95
N ALA A 293 -25.13 -1.69 3.93
CA ALA A 293 -25.96 -0.89 3.04
C ALA A 293 -25.67 -1.17 1.55
N TRP A 294 -24.40 -1.42 1.20
CA TRP A 294 -24.00 -1.82 -0.13
C TRP A 294 -24.61 -3.17 -0.53
N LEU A 295 -24.52 -4.19 0.33
CA LEU A 295 -25.07 -5.53 0.09
C LEU A 295 -26.58 -5.50 -0.17
N GLU A 296 -27.31 -4.64 0.55
CA GLU A 296 -28.75 -4.45 0.39
C GLU A 296 -29.11 -3.76 -0.94
N GLY A 297 -28.26 -2.86 -1.42
CA GLY A 297 -28.48 -2.05 -2.63
C GLY A 297 -27.97 -2.64 -3.95
N GLN A 298 -27.40 -3.85 -3.96
CA GLN A 298 -26.79 -4.41 -5.17
C GLN A 298 -27.81 -4.93 -6.21
N PRO A 299 -27.46 -4.89 -7.51
CA PRO A 299 -28.29 -5.46 -8.57
C PRO A 299 -28.40 -7.00 -8.46
N ALA A 300 -29.47 -7.55 -9.02
CA ALA A 300 -29.70 -8.99 -9.07
C ALA A 300 -28.54 -9.74 -9.78
N GLY A 301 -28.05 -10.83 -9.17
CA GLY A 301 -26.99 -11.67 -9.73
C GLY A 301 -25.62 -11.57 -9.03
N LEU A 302 -25.46 -10.73 -8.00
CA LEU A 302 -24.26 -10.76 -7.15
C LEU A 302 -24.26 -12.01 -6.25
N ASP A 303 -23.15 -12.74 -6.22
CA ASP A 303 -22.87 -13.74 -5.19
C ASP A 303 -22.52 -13.04 -3.86
N ARG A 304 -23.51 -12.98 -2.97
CA ARG A 304 -23.41 -12.32 -1.66
C ARG A 304 -22.42 -13.03 -0.73
N GLU A 305 -22.35 -14.36 -0.80
CA GLU A 305 -21.45 -15.16 0.04
C GLU A 305 -20.00 -14.92 -0.37
N ALA A 306 -19.72 -14.94 -1.69
CA ALA A 306 -18.40 -14.62 -2.20
C ALA A 306 -17.94 -13.19 -1.83
N ALA A 307 -18.86 -12.21 -1.85
CA ALA A 307 -18.57 -10.84 -1.43
C ALA A 307 -18.28 -10.74 0.07
N LEU A 308 -19.08 -11.39 0.92
CA LEU A 308 -18.85 -11.48 2.37
C LEU A 308 -17.50 -12.13 2.67
N LEU A 309 -17.20 -13.26 2.04
CA LEU A 309 -15.94 -13.98 2.24
C LEU A 309 -14.74 -13.17 1.76
N ALA A 310 -14.85 -12.44 0.65
CA ALA A 310 -13.79 -11.55 0.17
C ALA A 310 -13.51 -10.42 1.17
N PHE A 311 -14.57 -9.75 1.63
CA PHE A 311 -14.47 -8.69 2.63
C PHE A 311 -13.84 -9.21 3.93
N ILE A 312 -14.36 -10.31 4.47
CA ILE A 312 -13.87 -10.90 5.72
C ILE A 312 -12.40 -11.33 5.61
N ARG A 313 -12.01 -12.04 4.55
CA ARG A 313 -10.61 -12.48 4.38
C ARG A 313 -9.62 -11.32 4.36
N GLN A 314 -9.95 -10.26 3.64
CA GLN A 314 -9.07 -9.10 3.54
C GLN A 314 -8.95 -8.35 4.87
N ARG A 315 -10.02 -8.30 5.66
CA ARG A 315 -10.04 -7.56 6.92
C ARG A 315 -9.47 -8.36 8.09
N SER A 316 -9.70 -9.67 8.12
CA SER A 316 -9.13 -10.56 9.12
C SER A 316 -7.60 -10.61 9.06
N SER A 317 -6.98 -10.37 7.90
CA SER A 317 -5.52 -10.25 7.82
C SER A 317 -4.96 -8.98 8.48
N ALA A 318 -5.80 -7.96 8.73
CA ALA A 318 -5.42 -6.72 9.39
C ALA A 318 -5.81 -6.71 10.88
N ASP A 319 -7.06 -7.05 11.21
CA ASP A 319 -7.57 -7.12 12.58
C ASP A 319 -8.78 -8.08 12.67
N ALA A 320 -8.52 -9.31 13.13
CA ALA A 320 -9.54 -10.35 13.29
C ALA A 320 -10.59 -9.98 14.36
N LEU A 321 -10.20 -9.31 15.46
CA LEU A 321 -11.11 -8.96 16.54
C LEU A 321 -12.12 -7.90 16.08
N ALA A 322 -11.67 -6.90 15.33
CA ALA A 322 -12.56 -5.90 14.75
C ALA A 322 -13.60 -6.52 13.82
N VAL A 323 -13.21 -7.53 13.02
CA VAL A 323 -14.14 -8.28 12.15
C VAL A 323 -15.17 -9.05 12.97
N ALA A 324 -14.76 -9.73 14.05
CA ALA A 324 -15.69 -10.44 14.93
C ALA A 324 -16.73 -9.50 15.56
N GLN A 325 -16.30 -8.33 16.04
CA GLN A 325 -17.21 -7.32 16.60
C GLN A 325 -18.14 -6.74 15.53
N TRP A 326 -17.61 -6.50 14.33
CA TRP A 326 -18.39 -6.02 13.19
C TRP A 326 -19.53 -6.98 12.81
N ILE A 327 -19.24 -8.29 12.77
CA ILE A 327 -20.25 -9.30 12.44
C ILE A 327 -21.46 -9.16 13.36
N GLU A 328 -21.24 -8.94 14.65
CA GLU A 328 -22.33 -8.79 15.63
C GLU A 328 -23.23 -7.56 15.38
N LEU A 329 -22.69 -6.52 14.74
CA LEU A 329 -23.39 -5.30 14.40
C LEU A 329 -24.19 -5.39 13.09
N LEU A 330 -24.07 -6.49 12.33
CA LEU A 330 -24.76 -6.63 11.05
C LEU A 330 -26.30 -6.67 11.21
N PRO A 331 -27.03 -5.95 10.34
CA PRO A 331 -28.48 -6.01 10.33
C PRO A 331 -28.96 -7.37 9.79
N GLY A 332 -30.04 -7.89 10.38
CA GLY A 332 -30.65 -9.15 9.96
C GLY A 332 -29.90 -10.40 10.45
N VAL A 333 -30.67 -11.34 11.01
CA VAL A 333 -30.12 -12.58 11.61
C VAL A 333 -29.40 -13.44 10.57
N SER A 334 -29.99 -13.61 9.38
CA SER A 334 -29.41 -14.45 8.32
C SER A 334 -28.09 -13.91 7.77
N LEU A 335 -27.97 -12.58 7.59
CA LEU A 335 -26.73 -11.96 7.13
C LEU A 335 -25.62 -12.11 8.16
N ARG A 336 -25.98 -11.98 9.45
CA ARG A 336 -25.08 -12.20 10.57
C ARG A 336 -24.54 -13.63 10.62
N GLU A 337 -25.42 -14.62 10.43
CA GLU A 337 -25.04 -16.03 10.40
C GLU A 337 -24.13 -16.37 9.22
N GLN A 338 -24.43 -15.85 8.02
CA GLN A 338 -23.57 -16.01 6.84
C GLN A 338 -22.17 -15.40 7.07
N ALA A 339 -22.10 -14.21 7.66
CA ALA A 339 -20.83 -13.56 7.97
C ALA A 339 -20.04 -14.31 9.05
N ARG A 340 -20.71 -14.84 10.09
CA ARG A 340 -20.09 -15.70 11.10
C ARG A 340 -19.48 -16.96 10.47
N ASP A 341 -20.19 -17.61 9.57
CA ASP A 341 -19.67 -18.81 8.90
C ASP A 341 -18.47 -18.49 8.00
N ALA A 342 -18.54 -17.44 7.18
CA ALA A 342 -17.42 -16.99 6.34
C ALA A 342 -16.18 -16.58 7.16
N TYR A 343 -16.38 -15.97 8.33
CA TYR A 343 -15.31 -15.63 9.27
C TYR A 343 -14.68 -16.86 9.89
N TRP A 344 -15.49 -17.81 10.35
CA TRP A 344 -15.00 -19.08 10.84
C TRP A 344 -14.18 -19.83 9.77
N GLN A 345 -14.68 -19.92 8.53
CA GLN A 345 -13.96 -20.57 7.42
C GLN A 345 -12.59 -19.93 7.19
N THR A 346 -12.49 -18.61 7.33
CA THR A 346 -11.24 -17.85 7.20
C THR A 346 -10.28 -18.19 8.34
N LEU A 347 -10.74 -18.16 9.59
CA LEU A 347 -9.92 -18.47 10.76
C LEU A 347 -9.39 -19.90 10.70
N VAL A 348 -10.24 -20.88 10.37
CA VAL A 348 -9.81 -22.29 10.30
C VAL A 348 -8.61 -22.46 9.36
N ALA A 349 -8.64 -21.83 8.17
CA ALA A 349 -7.56 -21.94 7.21
C ALA A 349 -6.25 -21.26 7.68
N VAL A 350 -6.35 -20.14 8.39
CA VAL A 350 -5.20 -19.30 8.75
C VAL A 350 -4.65 -19.65 10.14
N SER A 351 -5.50 -19.65 11.16
CA SER A 351 -5.20 -19.95 12.56
C SER A 351 -6.34 -20.79 13.19
N PRO A 352 -6.24 -22.13 13.12
CA PRO A 352 -7.29 -23.01 13.61
C PRO A 352 -7.43 -22.96 15.15
N ASP A 353 -6.40 -22.55 15.87
CA ASP A 353 -6.44 -22.28 17.31
C ASP A 353 -7.22 -21.00 17.65
N GLU A 354 -7.14 -19.95 16.83
CA GLU A 354 -8.03 -18.78 16.95
C GLU A 354 -9.48 -19.13 16.61
N ALA A 355 -9.71 -19.95 15.57
CA ALA A 355 -11.04 -20.46 15.25
C ALA A 355 -11.64 -21.24 16.44
N ALA A 356 -10.85 -22.08 17.09
CA ALA A 356 -11.24 -22.85 18.27
C ALA A 356 -11.61 -21.93 19.46
N ARG A 357 -10.80 -20.90 19.73
CA ARG A 357 -11.07 -19.89 20.77
C ARG A 357 -12.33 -19.08 20.48
N TRP A 358 -12.52 -18.67 19.23
CA TRP A 358 -13.71 -17.94 18.81
C TRP A 358 -14.99 -18.78 18.94
N LEU A 359 -14.96 -20.04 18.48
CA LEU A 359 -16.08 -20.99 18.65
C LEU A 359 -16.43 -21.22 20.12
N ALA A 360 -15.43 -21.30 21.00
CA ALA A 360 -15.64 -21.45 22.44
C ALA A 360 -16.34 -20.23 23.08
N GLY A 361 -16.22 -19.04 22.47
CA GLY A 361 -16.90 -17.83 22.91
C GLY A 361 -18.38 -17.72 22.48
N LEU A 362 -18.82 -18.50 21.49
CA LEU A 362 -20.21 -18.48 21.02
C LEU A 362 -21.14 -19.26 21.97
N PRO A 363 -22.43 -18.92 22.11
CA PRO A 363 -23.41 -19.75 22.83
C PRO A 363 -23.46 -21.17 22.24
N ARG A 364 -23.67 -22.20 23.08
CA ARG A 364 -23.74 -23.61 22.62
C ARG A 364 -24.73 -23.84 21.48
N ALA A 365 -25.87 -23.14 21.49
CA ALA A 365 -26.88 -23.21 20.43
C ALA A 365 -26.41 -22.68 19.06
N GLY A 366 -25.34 -21.88 19.04
CA GLY A 366 -24.75 -21.32 17.82
C GLY A 366 -23.49 -22.04 17.34
N ARG A 367 -23.11 -23.17 17.96
CA ARG A 367 -21.96 -23.99 17.56
C ARG A 367 -22.46 -25.21 16.79
N SER A 368 -22.02 -25.38 15.55
CA SER A 368 -22.27 -26.62 14.80
C SER A 368 -21.18 -27.65 15.09
N ASP A 369 -21.56 -28.90 15.30
CA ASP A 369 -20.61 -30.02 15.43
C ASP A 369 -19.64 -30.07 14.24
N LEU A 370 -20.13 -29.78 13.03
CA LEU A 370 -19.28 -29.69 11.82
C LEU A 370 -18.16 -28.65 11.95
N GLN A 371 -18.47 -27.49 12.56
CA GLN A 371 -17.48 -26.43 12.75
C GLN A 371 -16.40 -26.85 13.75
N VAL A 372 -16.81 -27.56 14.81
CA VAL A 372 -15.89 -28.11 15.81
C VAL A 372 -14.97 -29.18 15.17
N GLU A 373 -15.53 -30.12 14.41
CA GLU A 373 -14.75 -31.19 13.76
C GLU A 373 -13.75 -30.65 12.74
N ARG A 374 -14.19 -29.74 11.85
CA ARG A 374 -13.31 -29.20 10.81
C ARG A 374 -12.20 -28.35 11.42
N THR A 375 -12.49 -27.58 12.47
CA THR A 375 -11.48 -26.82 13.22
C THR A 375 -10.45 -27.75 13.86
N ALA A 376 -10.89 -28.80 14.56
CA ALA A 376 -9.99 -29.76 15.18
C ALA A 376 -9.12 -30.51 14.16
N ARG A 377 -9.70 -30.90 13.01
CA ARG A 377 -8.94 -31.56 11.93
C ARG A 377 -7.85 -30.66 11.37
N GLU A 378 -8.16 -29.41 11.11
CA GLU A 378 -7.18 -28.46 10.57
C GLU A 378 -6.11 -28.10 11.62
N TRP A 379 -6.52 -27.94 12.88
CA TRP A 379 -5.59 -27.72 13.98
C TRP A 379 -4.65 -28.92 14.16
N ALA A 380 -5.17 -30.14 14.10
CA ALA A 380 -4.40 -31.35 14.29
C ALA A 380 -3.32 -31.58 13.23
N ARG A 381 -3.44 -30.98 12.04
CA ARG A 381 -2.37 -30.98 11.03
C ARG A 381 -1.13 -30.21 11.48
N ARG A 382 -1.27 -29.26 12.40
CA ARG A 382 -0.18 -28.44 12.96
C ARG A 382 0.19 -28.88 14.38
N ASP A 383 -0.82 -29.10 15.21
CA ASP A 383 -0.67 -29.48 16.62
C ASP A 383 -1.83 -30.42 17.04
N PRO A 384 -1.66 -31.74 16.89
CA PRO A 384 -2.70 -32.70 17.22
C PRO A 384 -2.94 -32.84 18.72
N GLY A 385 -1.93 -32.57 19.57
CA GLY A 385 -2.07 -32.61 21.02
C GLY A 385 -2.97 -31.48 21.54
N ALA A 386 -2.74 -30.26 21.06
CA ALA A 386 -3.57 -29.11 21.41
C ALA A 386 -5.01 -29.25 20.86
N ALA A 387 -5.17 -29.76 19.64
CA ALA A 387 -6.49 -30.06 19.06
C ALA A 387 -7.27 -31.09 19.90
N ALA A 388 -6.61 -32.15 20.36
CA ALA A 388 -7.21 -33.17 21.23
C ALA A 388 -7.64 -32.58 22.58
N ALA A 389 -6.78 -31.77 23.21
CA ALA A 389 -7.08 -31.10 24.47
C ALA A 389 -8.31 -30.21 24.35
N TRP A 390 -8.38 -29.42 23.28
CA TRP A 390 -9.54 -28.56 23.03
C TRP A 390 -10.85 -29.35 22.84
N LEU A 391 -10.82 -30.48 22.11
CA LEU A 391 -12.01 -31.32 21.97
C LEU A 391 -12.47 -31.93 23.31
N ARG A 392 -11.54 -32.30 24.20
CA ARG A 392 -11.87 -32.76 25.57
C ARG A 392 -12.55 -31.67 26.38
N ASP A 393 -12.10 -30.42 26.26
CA ASP A 393 -12.73 -29.28 26.94
C ASP A 393 -14.17 -29.03 26.45
N GLN A 394 -14.50 -29.45 25.23
CA GLN A 394 -15.86 -29.47 24.69
C GLN A 394 -16.68 -30.70 25.13
N ALA A 395 -16.16 -31.53 26.03
CA ALA A 395 -16.73 -32.77 26.53
C ALA A 395 -16.95 -33.86 25.46
N TRP A 396 -16.08 -33.92 24.45
CA TRP A 396 -16.12 -34.99 23.45
C TRP A 396 -15.52 -36.28 24.02
N THR A 397 -16.09 -37.43 23.65
CA THR A 397 -15.55 -38.75 24.05
C THR A 397 -14.24 -39.04 23.32
N GLU A 398 -13.33 -39.79 23.95
CA GLU A 398 -12.04 -40.16 23.32
C GLU A 398 -12.25 -40.92 22.00
N GLU A 399 -13.29 -41.76 21.89
CA GLU A 399 -13.63 -42.45 20.64
C GLU A 399 -13.99 -41.48 19.51
N ARG A 400 -14.74 -40.41 19.82
CA ARG A 400 -15.10 -39.37 18.85
C ARG A 400 -13.89 -38.51 18.48
N ILE A 401 -13.02 -38.21 19.45
CA ILE A 401 -11.77 -37.47 19.22
C ILE A 401 -10.87 -38.28 18.27
N ASP A 402 -10.66 -39.57 18.55
CA ASP A 402 -9.86 -40.47 17.71
C ASP A 402 -10.39 -40.55 16.27
N GLY A 403 -11.72 -40.52 16.08
CA GLY A 403 -12.36 -40.51 14.77
C GLY A 403 -12.18 -39.20 13.98
N VAL A 404 -11.82 -38.09 14.65
CA VAL A 404 -11.67 -36.77 14.02
C VAL A 404 -10.22 -36.43 13.73
N ILE A 405 -9.30 -36.66 14.66
CA ILE A 405 -7.88 -36.25 14.54
C ILE A 405 -6.89 -37.41 14.40
N GLY A 406 -7.36 -38.66 14.52
CA GLY A 406 -6.52 -39.86 14.39
C GLY A 406 -5.73 -40.20 15.66
N ARG A 407 -5.44 -41.50 15.87
CA ARG A 407 -4.80 -42.05 17.08
C ARG A 407 -3.36 -41.56 17.36
N GLU A 408 -2.76 -40.83 16.42
CA GLU A 408 -1.39 -40.30 16.49
C GLU A 408 -1.29 -39.00 17.30
N GLY A 409 -2.41 -38.31 17.57
CA GLY A 409 -2.45 -37.09 18.41
C GLY A 409 -2.27 -37.30 19.91
N ARG A 410 -1.79 -38.47 20.33
CA ARG A 410 -1.60 -38.87 21.73
C ARG A 410 -0.27 -38.45 22.35
N ARG A 411 0.67 -37.88 21.57
CA ARG A 411 2.01 -37.55 22.05
C ARG A 411 2.17 -36.09 22.40
#